data_AF-A0A9E4ZX07-F1
#
_entry.id   AF-A0A9E4ZX07-F1
#
_cell.length_a   1.000
_cell.length_b   1.000
_cell.length_c   1.000
_cell.angle_alpha   90.00
_cell.angle_beta   90.00
_cell.angle_gamma   90.00
#
_symmetry.space_group_name_H-M   'P 1'
#
loop_
_entity.id
_entity.type
_entity.pdbx_description
1 polymer ?
#
loop_
_entity_poly.entity_id
_entity_poly.type
_entity_poly.pdbx_seq_one_letter_code
_entity_poly.pdbx_strand_id
1 'polypeptide(L)'
;MDWKIIGISALINAVITSVLSLIFFPLAFLGPIIGGFLSSYPSEGFEDYEGMDEKDGAVVGAISGLIGGLIIALILILGFGNISAIGLKIGLDNVLTTGYVVLQLSIIISLVLSLIGGVIGVVVKR
;
A
#
# COMPACT_ATOMS: atom_id res chain seq x y z
N MET A 1 9.63 9.96 13.74
CA MET A 1 8.96 9.16 12.69
C MET A 1 10.02 8.52 11.80
N ASP A 2 10.16 7.20 11.84
CA ASP A 2 11.22 6.51 11.09
C ASP A 2 10.84 6.33 9.61
N TRP A 3 11.24 7.31 8.80
CA TRP A 3 11.03 7.30 7.35
C TRP A 3 11.69 6.11 6.63
N LYS A 4 12.76 5.54 7.18
CA LYS A 4 13.42 4.36 6.57
C LYS A 4 12.51 3.15 6.69
N ILE A 5 11.94 2.93 7.88
CA ILE A 5 10.98 1.85 8.12
C ILE A 5 9.75 2.02 7.22
N ILE A 6 9.19 3.23 7.14
CA ILE A 6 8.02 3.52 6.28
C ILE A 6 8.31 3.20 4.82
N GLY A 7 9.46 3.64 4.31
CA GLY A 7 9.87 3.43 2.92
C GLY A 7 10.09 1.96 2.59
N ILE A 8 10.80 1.21 3.44
CA ILE A 8 11.01 -0.23 3.26
C ILE A 8 9.67 -0.97 3.29
N SER A 9 8.78 -0.60 4.22
CA SER A 9 7.47 -1.22 4.35
C SER A 9 6.58 -0.95 3.14
N ALA A 10 6.67 0.25 2.57
CA ALA A 10 5.96 0.61 1.33
C ALA A 10 6.48 -0.19 0.12
N LEU A 11 7.80 -0.44 0.07
CA LEU A 11 8.40 -1.28 -0.96
C LEU A 11 7.94 -2.74 -0.82
N ILE A 12 7.94 -3.29 0.40
CA ILE A 12 7.47 -4.65 0.69
C ILE A 12 5.99 -4.79 0.30
N ASN A 13 5.16 -3.81 0.66
CA ASN A 13 3.76 -3.73 0.20
C ASN A 13 3.70 -3.85 -1.33
N ALA A 14 4.41 -2.97 -2.05
CA ALA A 14 4.35 -2.96 -3.51
C ALA A 14 4.81 -4.27 -4.15
N VAL A 15 5.91 -4.86 -3.65
CA VAL A 15 6.45 -6.13 -4.14
C VAL A 15 5.49 -7.28 -3.88
N ILE A 16 5.03 -7.45 -2.64
CA ILE A 16 4.10 -8.53 -2.28
C ILE A 16 2.80 -8.39 -3.07
N THR A 17 2.23 -7.19 -3.14
CA THR A 17 1.00 -6.94 -3.89
C THR A 17 1.16 -7.29 -5.36
N SER A 18 2.26 -6.84 -5.99
CA SER A 18 2.52 -7.09 -7.41
C SER A 18 2.71 -8.59 -7.70
N VAL A 19 3.50 -9.27 -6.87
CA VAL A 19 3.76 -10.72 -7.00
C VAL A 19 2.48 -11.53 -6.79
N LEU A 20 1.73 -11.24 -5.72
CA LEU A 20 0.46 -11.93 -5.45
C LEU A 20 -0.60 -11.62 -6.51
N SER A 21 -0.62 -10.40 -7.06
CA SER A 21 -1.54 -10.06 -8.15
C SER A 21 -1.29 -10.92 -9.40
N LEU A 22 -0.04 -11.32 -9.65
CA LEU A 22 0.33 -12.19 -10.77
C LEU A 22 0.04 -13.67 -10.50
N ILE A 23 0.25 -14.15 -9.28
CA ILE A 23 0.17 -15.58 -8.94
C ILE A 23 -1.23 -15.96 -8.44
N PHE A 24 -1.83 -15.13 -7.59
CA PHE A 24 -3.15 -15.35 -6.99
C PHE A 24 -3.80 -14.03 -6.56
N PHE A 25 -4.45 -13.36 -7.51
CA PHE A 25 -5.07 -12.05 -7.34
C PHE A 25 -5.89 -11.87 -6.05
N PRO A 26 -6.70 -12.86 -5.59
CA PRO A 26 -7.45 -12.70 -4.35
C PRO A 26 -6.60 -12.46 -3.10
N LEU A 27 -5.30 -12.79 -3.10
CA LEU A 27 -4.39 -12.56 -1.96
C LEU A 27 -3.64 -11.23 -2.03
N ALA A 28 -3.79 -10.43 -3.11
CA ALA A 28 -3.05 -9.19 -3.30
C ALA A 28 -3.24 -8.17 -2.15
N PHE A 29 -4.37 -8.24 -1.44
CA PHE A 29 -4.65 -7.40 -0.27
C PHE A 29 -3.67 -7.62 0.90
N LEU A 30 -2.93 -8.73 0.92
CA LEU A 30 -1.95 -9.00 1.97
C LEU A 30 -0.76 -8.04 1.90
N GLY A 31 -0.37 -7.58 0.72
CA GLY A 31 0.76 -6.66 0.57
C GLY A 31 0.57 -5.37 1.36
N PRO A 32 -0.55 -4.65 1.21
CA PRO A 32 -0.81 -3.45 1.98
C PRO A 32 -0.92 -3.71 3.48
N ILE A 33 -1.58 -4.79 3.90
CA ILE A 33 -1.71 -5.13 5.33
C ILE A 33 -0.32 -5.39 5.93
N ILE A 34 0.52 -6.20 5.27
CA ILE A 34 1.87 -6.50 5.74
C ILE A 34 2.73 -5.24 5.76
N GLY A 35 2.67 -4.40 4.73
CA GLY A 35 3.41 -3.13 4.72
C GLY A 35 2.98 -2.19 5.84
N GLY A 36 1.66 -2.05 6.08
CA GLY A 36 1.17 -1.27 7.21
C GLY A 36 1.62 -1.81 8.57
N PHE A 37 1.59 -3.12 8.73
CA PHE A 37 2.08 -3.79 9.92
C PHE A 37 3.56 -3.50 10.15
N LEU A 38 4.39 -3.68 9.12
CA LEU A 38 5.83 -3.45 9.21
C LEU A 38 6.20 -1.98 9.38
N SER A 39 5.33 -1.04 9.01
CA SER A 39 5.62 0.38 9.19
C SER A 39 5.47 0.82 10.65
N SER A 40 4.69 0.10 11.45
CA SER A 40 4.33 0.46 12.82
C SER A 40 4.92 -0.49 13.88
N TYR A 41 4.92 -1.80 13.65
CA TYR A 41 5.42 -2.82 14.58
C TYR A 41 6.87 -2.58 15.06
N PRO A 42 7.86 -2.32 14.18
CA PRO A 42 9.23 -2.03 14.60
C PRO A 42 9.44 -0.56 14.99
N SER A 43 8.45 0.33 14.83
CA SER A 43 8.62 1.75 15.09
C SER A 43 8.50 2.06 16.57
N GLU A 44 9.43 2.84 17.14
CA GLU A 44 9.45 3.18 18.57
C GLU A 44 8.49 4.31 18.98
N GLY A 45 7.79 4.93 18.02
CA GLY A 45 6.86 6.04 18.25
C GLY A 45 7.38 7.38 17.70
N PHE A 46 6.57 8.44 17.81
CA PHE A 46 7.00 9.79 17.51
C PHE A 46 7.97 10.28 18.61
N GLU A 47 8.97 11.08 18.23
CA GLU A 47 10.14 11.43 19.05
C GLU A 47 9.85 12.19 20.36
N ASP A 48 8.59 12.38 20.78
CA ASP A 48 8.24 13.18 21.97
C ASP A 48 7.04 12.65 22.80
N TYR A 49 6.54 11.42 22.57
CA TYR A 49 5.42 10.84 23.34
C TYR A 49 5.74 9.45 23.91
N GLU A 50 5.11 9.09 25.04
CA GLU A 50 5.20 7.75 25.64
C GLU A 50 4.58 6.68 24.72
N GLY A 51 5.38 6.21 23.77
CA GLY A 51 5.04 5.09 22.89
C GLY A 51 4.07 5.43 21.75
N MET A 52 3.93 4.47 20.84
CA MET A 52 3.06 4.57 19.66
C MET A 52 1.66 4.09 20.03
N ASP A 53 0.63 4.89 19.74
CA ASP A 53 -0.76 4.47 19.90
C ASP A 53 -1.38 3.94 18.58
N GLU A 54 -2.60 3.40 18.64
CA GLU A 54 -3.28 2.85 17.47
C GLU A 54 -3.52 3.90 16.38
N LYS A 55 -3.65 5.19 16.75
CA LYS A 55 -3.84 6.28 15.79
C LYS A 55 -2.52 6.59 15.08
N ASP A 56 -1.41 6.60 15.80
CA ASP A 56 -0.08 6.72 15.21
C ASP A 56 0.20 5.53 14.27
N GLY A 57 -0.18 4.32 14.70
CA GLY A 57 -0.19 3.09 13.88
C GLY A 57 -0.93 3.29 12.58
N ALA A 58 -2.18 3.77 12.67
CA ALA A 58 -3.02 4.06 11.52
C ALA A 58 -2.39 5.08 10.57
N VAL A 59 -1.80 6.16 11.09
CA VAL A 59 -1.17 7.23 10.29
C VAL A 59 0.07 6.71 9.57
N VAL A 60 0.98 6.05 10.28
CA VAL A 60 2.23 5.53 9.71
C VAL A 60 1.92 4.39 8.71
N GLY A 61 0.92 3.56 9.01
CA GLY A 61 0.34 2.60 8.08
C GLY A 61 -0.19 3.25 6.81
N ALA A 62 -1.02 4.29 6.93
CA ALA A 62 -1.60 5.00 5.80
C ALA A 62 -0.54 5.67 4.91
N ILE A 63 0.50 6.28 5.49
CA ILE A 63 1.61 6.89 4.74
C ILE A 63 2.36 5.81 3.95
N SER A 64 2.68 4.67 4.59
CA SER A 64 3.31 3.54 3.91
C SER A 64 2.43 2.98 2.79
N GLY A 65 1.12 2.86 3.03
CA GLY A 65 0.12 2.44 2.05
C GLY A 65 0.03 3.38 0.86
N LEU A 66 0.05 4.70 1.07
CA LEU A 66 0.00 5.68 0.00
C LEU A 66 1.24 5.59 -0.91
N ILE A 67 2.44 5.47 -0.32
CA ILE A 67 3.69 5.31 -1.07
C ILE A 67 3.67 3.97 -1.83
N GLY A 68 3.30 2.87 -1.16
CA GLY A 68 3.21 1.55 -1.78
C GLY A 68 2.20 1.52 -2.93
N GLY A 69 1.03 2.15 -2.74
CA GLY A 69 -0.03 2.27 -3.75
C GLY A 69 0.41 3.07 -4.97
N LEU A 70 1.20 4.13 -4.78
CA LEU A 70 1.82 4.87 -5.89
C LEU A 70 2.82 4.01 -6.65
N ILE A 71 3.69 3.26 -5.96
CA ILE A 71 4.64 2.35 -6.60
C ILE A 71 3.91 1.27 -7.41
N ILE A 72 2.86 0.67 -6.83
CA ILE A 72 2.01 -0.32 -7.52
C ILE A 72 1.39 0.30 -8.77
N ALA A 73 0.79 1.49 -8.66
CA ALA A 73 0.20 2.18 -9.81
C ALA A 73 1.23 2.40 -10.93
N LEU A 74 2.44 2.85 -10.59
CA LEU A 74 3.52 3.05 -11.55
C LEU A 74 3.96 1.73 -12.19
N ILE A 75 4.10 0.66 -11.42
CA ILE A 75 4.40 -0.69 -11.95
C ILE A 75 3.30 -1.14 -12.91
N LEU A 76 2.03 -0.93 -12.56
CA LEU A 76 0.90 -1.33 -13.39
C LEU A 76 0.84 -0.53 -14.70
N ILE A 77 1.02 0.79 -14.61
CA ILE A 77 0.96 1.71 -15.75
C ILE A 77 2.15 1.50 -16.70
N LEU A 78 3.38 1.48 -16.16
CA LEU A 78 4.60 1.37 -16.96
C LEU A 78 4.91 -0.07 -17.37
N GLY A 79 4.65 -1.04 -16.48
CA GLY A 79 5.06 -2.43 -16.65
C GLY A 79 4.12 -3.26 -17.51
N PHE A 80 2.81 -3.00 -17.50
CA PHE A 80 1.88 -3.79 -18.31
C PHE A 80 1.74 -3.29 -19.74
N GLY A 81 2.21 -2.08 -20.07
CA GLY A 81 2.37 -1.53 -21.43
C GLY A 81 1.09 -1.50 -22.31
N ASN A 82 -0.01 -2.04 -21.81
CA ASN A 82 -1.22 -2.38 -22.53
C ASN A 82 -2.43 -2.05 -21.65
N ILE A 83 -2.36 -0.88 -21.00
CA ILE A 83 -3.45 -0.27 -20.23
C ILE A 83 -4.74 -0.26 -21.08
N SER A 84 -4.62 -0.12 -22.40
CA SER A 84 -5.69 -0.30 -23.38
C SER A 84 -6.43 -1.63 -23.28
N ALA A 85 -5.73 -2.76 -23.07
CA ALA A 85 -6.35 -4.08 -22.92
C ALA A 85 -7.05 -4.25 -21.56
N ILE A 86 -6.56 -3.55 -20.52
CA ILE A 86 -7.23 -3.48 -19.22
C ILE A 86 -8.48 -2.61 -19.36
N GLY A 87 -8.35 -1.41 -19.94
CA GLY A 87 -9.43 -0.45 -20.19
C GLY A 87 -10.61 -1.09 -20.93
N LEU A 88 -10.34 -1.85 -22.00
CA LEU A 88 -11.37 -2.56 -22.75
C LEU A 88 -12.17 -3.57 -21.90
N LYS A 89 -11.55 -4.21 -20.90
CA LYS A 89 -12.22 -5.16 -19.99
C LYS A 89 -13.11 -4.47 -18.94
N ILE A 90 -12.87 -3.21 -18.64
CA ILE A 90 -13.65 -2.38 -17.70
C ILE A 90 -14.51 -1.32 -18.41
N GLY A 91 -14.64 -1.39 -19.74
CA GLY A 91 -15.47 -0.46 -20.53
C GLY A 91 -14.89 0.95 -20.66
N LEU A 92 -13.59 1.11 -20.47
CA LEU A 92 -12.87 2.38 -20.60
C LEU A 92 -12.07 2.37 -21.90
N ASP A 93 -12.57 3.11 -22.90
CA ASP A 93 -11.92 3.21 -24.22
C ASP A 93 -10.72 4.17 -24.27
N ASN A 94 -10.42 4.84 -23.16
CA ASN A 94 -9.33 5.82 -23.08
C ASN A 94 -8.23 5.37 -22.10
N VAL A 95 -7.00 5.30 -22.59
CA VAL A 95 -5.79 4.98 -21.82
C VAL A 95 -5.60 5.95 -20.64
N LEU A 96 -5.90 7.23 -20.83
CA LEU A 96 -5.77 8.24 -19.77
C LEU A 96 -6.75 7.97 -18.62
N THR A 97 -8.01 7.70 -18.95
CA THR A 97 -9.05 7.41 -17.95
C THR A 97 -8.77 6.10 -17.23
N THR A 98 -8.32 5.08 -17.96
CA THR A 98 -7.94 3.79 -17.37
C THR A 98 -6.76 3.93 -16.42
N GLY A 99 -5.71 4.66 -16.82
CA GLY A 99 -4.55 4.94 -15.96
C GLY A 99 -4.94 5.70 -14.70
N TYR A 100 -5.84 6.69 -14.81
CA TYR A 100 -6.36 7.43 -13.68
C TYR A 100 -7.12 6.54 -12.68
N VAL A 101 -8.00 5.66 -13.17
CA VAL A 101 -8.75 4.72 -12.32
C VAL A 101 -7.81 3.72 -11.63
N VAL A 102 -6.83 3.17 -12.35
CA VAL A 102 -5.83 2.25 -11.77
C VAL A 102 -5.04 2.95 -10.67
N LEU A 103 -4.62 4.19 -10.90
CA LEU A 103 -3.91 4.99 -9.91
C LEU A 103 -4.76 5.21 -8.65
N GLN A 104 -6.02 5.64 -8.82
CA GLN A 104 -6.91 5.87 -7.68
C GLN A 104 -7.17 4.60 -6.88
N LEU A 105 -7.50 3.48 -7.54
CA LEU A 105 -7.77 2.22 -6.86
C LEU A 105 -6.53 1.70 -6.12
N SER A 106 -5.36 1.79 -6.75
CA SER A 106 -4.11 1.35 -6.12
C SER A 106 -3.82 2.16 -4.85
N ILE A 107 -4.01 3.49 -4.89
CA ILE A 107 -3.81 4.35 -3.72
C ILE A 107 -4.85 4.08 -2.64
N ILE A 108 -6.14 4.06 -2.98
CA ILE A 108 -7.23 3.93 -1.99
C ILE A 108 -7.16 2.59 -1.28
N ILE A 109 -7.03 1.49 -2.03
CA ILE A 109 -6.97 0.14 -1.46
C ILE A 109 -5.74 0.02 -0.58
N SER A 110 -4.58 0.45 -1.07
CA SER A 110 -3.32 0.35 -0.32
C SER A 110 -3.36 1.22 0.95
N LEU A 111 -3.89 2.44 0.87
CA LEU A 111 -4.04 3.33 2.02
C LEU A 111 -4.92 2.71 3.11
N VAL A 112 -6.12 2.25 2.76
CA VAL A 112 -7.09 1.72 3.73
C VAL A 112 -6.56 0.44 4.39
N LEU A 113 -6.00 -0.47 3.59
CA LEU A 113 -5.50 -1.74 4.11
C LEU A 113 -4.19 -1.59 4.90
N SER A 114 -3.28 -0.71 4.49
CA SER A 114 -2.08 -0.42 5.28
C SER A 114 -2.39 0.35 6.55
N LEU A 115 -3.44 1.17 6.58
CA LEU A 115 -3.93 1.76 7.83
C LEU A 115 -4.32 0.66 8.82
N ILE A 116 -5.12 -0.32 8.37
CA ILE A 116 -5.52 -1.48 9.20
C ILE A 116 -4.28 -2.26 9.66
N GLY A 117 -3.35 -2.55 8.74
CA GLY A 117 -2.08 -3.18 9.08
C GLY A 117 -1.30 -2.41 10.14
N GLY A 118 -1.27 -1.09 10.03
CA GLY A 118 -0.63 -0.18 10.98
C GLY A 118 -1.20 -0.26 12.39
N VAL A 119 -2.53 -0.28 12.50
CA VAL A 119 -3.21 -0.50 13.78
C VAL A 119 -2.84 -1.87 14.37
N ILE A 120 -2.88 -2.92 13.55
CA ILE A 120 -2.52 -4.28 14.01
C ILE A 120 -1.06 -4.32 14.49
N GLY A 121 -0.13 -3.65 13.81
CA GLY A 121 1.28 -3.60 14.20
C GLY A 121 1.49 -3.03 15.59
N VAL A 122 0.76 -1.96 15.92
CA VAL A 122 0.80 -1.38 17.29
C VAL A 122 0.14 -2.30 18.31
N VAL A 123 -1.03 -2.88 17.99
CA VAL A 123 -1.75 -3.78 18.92
C VAL A 123 -0.93 -5.01 19.27
N VAL A 124 -0.21 -5.58 18.32
CA VAL A 124 0.64 -6.77 18.54
C VAL A 124 1.93 -6.43 19.31
N LYS A 125 2.39 -5.18 19.23
CA LYS A 125 3.59 -4.71 19.94
C LYS A 125 3.35 -4.53 21.45
N ARG A 126 2.12 -4.21 21.84
CA ARG A 126 1.70 -4.03 23.25
C ARG A 126 1.57 -5.37 23.97
#